data_AF-A0AAW9EFC0-F1
#
_entry.id   AF-A0AAW9EFC0-F1
#
_cell.length_a   1.000
_cell.length_b   1.000
_cell.length_c   1.000
_cell.angle_alpha   90.00
_cell.angle_beta   90.00
_cell.angle_gamma   90.00
#
_symmetry.space_group_name_H-M   'P 1'
#
loop_
_entity.id
_entity.type
_entity.pdbx_description
1 polymer ?
#
loop_
_entity_poly.entity_id
_entity_poly.type
_entity_poly.pdbx_seq_one_letter_code
_entity_poly.pdbx_strand_id
1 'polypeptide(L)'
;LVGGSQPQYAGFNRAMSARRSIGSLAKPATYLTALSEPERFRLNTWLADEPISVPIPGGKPWQPRNYDRGYKGRLMLVDALATSRNVP
;
A
#
# COMPACT_ATOMS: atom_id res chain seq x y z
N LEU A 1 19.39 -15.66 7.40
CA LEU A 1 18.72 -14.49 8.04
C LEU A 1 19.79 -13.49 8.45
N VAL A 2 19.67 -12.21 8.07
CA VAL A 2 20.70 -11.17 8.31
C VAL A 2 20.11 -10.06 9.17
N GLY A 3 20.69 -9.84 10.36
CA GLY A 3 20.18 -8.89 11.37
C GLY A 3 20.82 -7.49 11.36
N GLY A 4 21.86 -7.29 10.55
CA GLY A 4 22.59 -6.02 10.49
C GLY A 4 23.67 -6.02 9.40
N SER A 5 24.24 -4.85 9.14
CA SER A 5 25.32 -4.66 8.15
C SER A 5 26.63 -5.38 8.52
N GLN A 6 26.83 -5.68 9.81
CA GLN A 6 27.93 -6.49 10.33
C GLN A 6 27.37 -7.81 10.88
N PRO A 7 27.11 -8.82 10.02
CA PRO A 7 26.40 -10.03 10.41
C PRO A 7 27.20 -10.98 11.32
N GLN A 8 28.53 -10.88 11.33
CA GLN A 8 29.42 -11.70 12.15
C GLN A 8 29.56 -11.19 13.59
N TYR A 9 29.07 -9.98 13.87
CA TYR A 9 29.05 -9.42 15.20
C TYR A 9 27.75 -9.81 15.92
N ALA A 10 27.87 -10.44 17.09
CA ALA A 10 26.72 -10.75 17.93
C ALA A 10 26.14 -9.45 18.52
N GLY A 11 24.89 -9.15 18.18
CA GLY A 11 24.22 -7.92 18.61
C GLY A 11 22.73 -7.91 18.27
N PHE A 12 22.16 -6.73 18.14
CA PHE A 12 20.73 -6.56 17.85
C PHE A 12 20.34 -7.11 16.47
N ASN A 13 19.46 -8.12 16.45
CA ASN A 13 18.96 -8.73 15.22
C ASN A 13 17.74 -7.98 14.67
N ARG A 14 17.95 -7.12 13.67
CA ARG A 14 16.86 -6.32 13.07
C ARG A 14 15.81 -7.16 12.35
N ALA A 15 16.17 -8.31 11.80
CA ALA A 15 15.22 -9.16 11.08
C ALA A 15 14.17 -9.80 12.01
N MET A 16 14.48 -9.96 13.30
CA MET A 16 13.54 -10.52 14.29
C MET A 16 12.95 -9.46 15.22
N SER A 17 13.73 -8.43 15.56
CA SER A 17 13.40 -7.54 16.68
C SER A 17 13.07 -6.11 16.27
N ALA A 18 13.38 -5.68 15.03
CA ALA A 18 13.09 -4.31 14.63
C ALA A 18 11.63 -4.13 14.20
N ARG A 19 10.85 -3.38 14.98
CA ARG A 19 9.52 -2.92 14.57
C ARG A 19 9.65 -1.65 13.71
N ARG A 20 9.06 -1.68 12.52
CA ARG A 20 9.08 -0.57 11.55
C ARG A 20 7.74 -0.49 10.82
N SER A 21 7.39 0.70 10.32
CA SER A 21 6.31 0.83 9.34
C SER A 21 6.70 0.06 8.08
N ILE A 22 5.79 -0.76 7.58
CA ILE A 22 6.00 -1.55 6.37
C ILE A 22 5.70 -0.75 5.09
N GLY A 23 5.03 0.41 5.23
CA GLY A 23 4.65 1.26 4.11
C GLY A 23 3.85 0.51 3.04
N SER A 24 4.19 0.71 1.77
CA SER A 24 3.49 0.10 0.63
C SER A 24 3.51 -1.43 0.60
N LEU A 25 4.32 -2.10 1.42
CA LEU A 25 4.23 -3.56 1.62
C LEU A 25 2.87 -3.99 2.17
N ALA A 26 2.07 -3.08 2.74
CA ALA A 26 0.71 -3.36 3.18
C ALA A 26 -0.27 -3.61 2.02
N LYS A 27 -0.01 -3.06 0.83
CA LYS A 27 -1.00 -3.04 -0.27
C LYS A 27 -1.45 -4.42 -0.73
N PRO A 28 -0.57 -5.42 -0.98
CA PRO A 28 -0.99 -6.73 -1.45
C PRO A 28 -2.11 -7.37 -0.61
N ALA A 29 -2.18 -7.10 0.70
CA ALA A 29 -3.27 -7.60 1.54
C ALA A 29 -4.65 -7.07 1.10
N THR A 30 -4.78 -5.78 0.81
CA THR A 30 -6.04 -5.17 0.32
C THR A 30 -6.44 -5.74 -1.04
N TYR A 31 -5.48 -5.89 -1.95
CA TYR A 31 -5.74 -6.45 -3.29
C TYR A 31 -6.10 -7.94 -3.22
N LEU A 32 -5.48 -8.71 -2.31
CA LEU A 32 -5.84 -10.09 -2.04
C LEU A 32 -7.29 -10.19 -1.54
N THR A 33 -7.69 -9.33 -0.61
CA THR A 33 -9.09 -9.27 -0.13
C THR A 33 -10.06 -9.00 -1.28
N ALA A 34 -9.78 -8.01 -2.14
CA ALA A 34 -10.62 -7.72 -3.29
C ALA A 34 -10.70 -8.92 -4.26
N LEU A 35 -9.56 -9.48 -4.65
CA LEU A 35 -9.50 -10.59 -5.61
C LEU A 35 -10.05 -11.92 -5.05
N SER A 36 -10.24 -12.02 -3.74
CA SER A 36 -10.95 -13.15 -3.10
C SER A 36 -12.46 -13.10 -3.32
N GLU A 37 -12.99 -12.00 -3.88
CA GLU A 37 -14.38 -11.84 -4.32
C GLU A 37 -14.47 -11.78 -5.86
N PRO A 38 -14.30 -12.92 -6.57
CA PRO A 38 -14.08 -12.97 -8.02
C PRO A 38 -15.27 -12.49 -8.86
N GLU A 39 -16.48 -12.45 -8.28
CA GLU A 39 -17.67 -11.90 -8.95
C GLU A 39 -17.67 -10.37 -8.98
N ARG A 40 -16.92 -9.73 -8.07
CA ARG A 40 -16.88 -8.26 -7.92
C ARG A 40 -15.57 -7.67 -8.44
N PHE A 41 -14.45 -8.34 -8.19
CA PHE A 41 -13.12 -7.83 -8.54
C PHE A 41 -12.32 -8.83 -9.36
N ARG A 42 -11.72 -8.32 -10.43
CA ARG A 42 -10.76 -9.01 -11.29
C ARG A 42 -9.60 -8.07 -11.56
N LEU A 43 -8.52 -8.59 -12.14
CA LEU A 43 -7.33 -7.80 -12.47
C LEU A 43 -7.65 -6.60 -13.37
N ASN A 44 -8.67 -6.71 -14.23
CA ASN A 44 -9.14 -5.66 -15.12
C ASN A 44 -10.26 -4.77 -14.55
N THR A 45 -10.60 -4.88 -13.26
CA THR A 45 -11.57 -3.99 -12.62
C THR A 45 -11.04 -2.55 -12.63
N TRP A 46 -11.85 -1.60 -13.08
CA TRP A 46 -11.52 -0.18 -13.03
C TRP A 46 -11.62 0.36 -11.60
N LEU A 47 -10.60 1.09 -11.17
CA LEU A 47 -10.53 1.84 -9.92
C LEU A 47 -10.43 3.34 -10.23
N ALA A 48 -11.06 4.17 -9.41
CA ALA A 48 -10.93 5.62 -9.50
C ALA A 48 -9.57 6.08 -8.97
N ASP A 49 -8.91 7.01 -9.66
CA ASP A 49 -7.66 7.63 -9.23
C ASP A 49 -7.84 9.15 -9.28
N GLU A 50 -8.56 9.66 -8.29
CA GLU A 50 -8.99 11.05 -8.16
C GLU A 50 -8.81 11.52 -6.71
N PRO A 51 -8.71 12.84 -6.42
CA PRO A 51 -8.55 13.32 -5.05
C PRO A 51 -9.65 12.79 -4.11
N ILE A 52 -9.26 12.15 -3.01
CA ILE A 52 -10.18 11.68 -1.97
C ILE A 52 -9.98 12.46 -0.67
N SER A 53 -11.07 12.60 0.09
CA SER A 53 -11.06 13.21 1.42
C SER A 53 -11.89 12.33 2.36
N VAL A 54 -11.20 11.61 3.25
CA VAL A 54 -11.82 10.68 4.20
C VAL A 54 -12.03 11.40 5.53
N PRO A 55 -13.28 11.60 5.99
CA PRO A 55 -13.55 12.21 7.29
C PRO A 55 -12.96 11.37 8.43
N ILE A 56 -12.24 12.01 9.35
CA ILE A 56 -11.72 11.38 10.56
C ILE A 56 -12.44 11.99 11.77
N PRO A 57 -13.14 11.18 12.59
CA PRO A 57 -13.83 11.68 13.77
C PRO A 57 -12.91 12.49 14.70
N GLY A 58 -13.32 13.70 15.04
CA GLY A 58 -12.56 14.59 15.93
C GLY A 58 -11.26 15.16 15.36
N GLY A 59 -11.01 14.99 14.06
CA GLY A 59 -9.76 15.40 13.42
C GLY A 59 -9.94 16.09 12.06
N LYS A 60 -8.81 16.51 11.49
CA LYS A 60 -8.78 16.95 10.09
C LYS A 60 -9.03 15.74 9.17
N PRO A 61 -9.74 15.92 8.04
CA PRO A 61 -9.92 14.84 7.08
C PRO A 61 -8.59 14.33 6.55
N TRP A 62 -8.50 13.02 6.30
CA TRP A 62 -7.33 12.40 5.69
C TRP A 62 -7.44 12.49 4.17
N GLN A 63 -6.46 13.15 3.56
CA GLN A 63 -6.40 13.41 2.11
C GLN A 63 -5.10 12.83 1.55
N PRO A 64 -5.05 11.51 1.28
CA PRO A 64 -3.87 10.88 0.72
C PRO A 64 -3.56 11.41 -0.68
N ARG A 65 -2.30 11.28 -1.07
CA ARG A 65 -1.82 11.62 -2.42
C ARG A 65 -0.99 10.48 -2.98
N ASN A 66 -1.05 10.34 -4.29
CA ASN A 66 -0.08 9.51 -5.01
C ASN A 66 1.32 10.10 -4.86
N TYR A 67 2.33 9.22 -4.96
CA TYR A 67 3.73 9.63 -4.83
C TYR A 67 4.12 10.72 -5.84
N ASP A 68 3.65 10.58 -7.08
CA ASP A 68 3.82 11.52 -8.18
C ASP A 68 2.94 12.80 -8.07
N ARG A 69 2.04 12.85 -7.08
CA ARG A 69 1.01 13.88 -6.89
C ARG A 69 0.05 14.05 -8.08
N GLY A 70 0.06 13.12 -9.03
CA GLY A 70 -0.80 13.09 -10.19
C GLY A 70 -2.00 12.17 -9.99
N TYR A 71 -2.98 12.33 -10.88
CA TYR A 71 -4.22 11.55 -10.91
C TYR A 71 -4.48 11.09 -12.35
N LYS A 72 -4.81 9.82 -12.53
CA LYS A 72 -5.11 9.23 -13.84
C LYS A 72 -6.60 9.23 -14.16
N GLY A 73 -7.45 9.66 -13.22
CA GLY A 73 -8.92 9.57 -13.31
C GLY A 73 -9.39 8.13 -13.07
N ARG A 74 -8.92 7.17 -13.86
CA ARG A 74 -9.11 5.74 -13.60
C ARG A 74 -7.94 4.89 -14.12
N LEU A 75 -7.79 3.71 -13.55
CA LEU A 75 -6.83 2.68 -13.97
C LEU A 75 -7.34 1.30 -13.57
N MET A 76 -6.75 0.24 -14.12
CA MET A 76 -7.12 -1.12 -13.72
C MET A 76 -6.50 -1.49 -12.36
N LEU A 77 -7.14 -2.40 -11.65
CA LEU A 77 -6.66 -2.97 -10.38
C LEU A 77 -5.22 -3.50 -10.53
N VAL A 78 -4.90 -4.18 -11.64
CA VAL A 78 -3.54 -4.65 -11.92
C VAL A 78 -2.53 -3.51 -12.00
N ASP A 79 -2.86 -2.40 -12.66
CA ASP A 79 -1.98 -1.25 -12.81
C ASP A 79 -1.80 -0.51 -11.48
N ALA A 80 -2.85 -0.42 -10.68
CA ALA A 80 -2.83 0.24 -9.38
C ALA A 80 -1.86 -0.47 -8.41
N LEU A 81 -1.88 -1.80 -8.36
CA LEU A 81 -0.93 -2.58 -7.57
C LEU A 81 0.48 -2.52 -8.15
N ALA A 82 0.63 -2.72 -9.46
CA ALA A 82 1.94 -2.74 -10.14
C ALA A 82 2.69 -1.42 -10.00
N THR A 83 1.97 -0.30 -10.04
CA THR A 83 2.55 1.04 -9.86
C THR A 83 2.49 1.54 -8.42
N SER A 84 1.99 0.73 -7.49
CA SER A 84 1.84 1.07 -6.08
C SER A 84 1.19 2.44 -5.89
N ARG A 85 0.03 2.68 -6.52
CA ARG A 85 -0.73 3.92 -6.28
C ARG A 85 -1.32 3.93 -4.88
N ASN A 86 -1.49 5.12 -4.31
CA ASN A 86 -1.94 5.29 -2.91
C ASN A 86 -3.43 5.63 -2.80
N VAL A 87 -3.98 6.23 -3.86
CA VAL A 87 -5.34 6.76 -3.92
C VAL A 87 -6.38 5.72 -4.41
N PRO A 88 -6.09 4.87 -5.41
CA PRO A 88 -7.05 3.87 -5.90
C PRO A 88 -7.39 2.77 -4.91
#